data_AF-A0A255PC42-F1
#
_entry.id   AF-A0A255PC42-F1
#
_cell.length_a   1.000
_cell.length_b   1.000
_cell.length_c   1.000
_cell.angle_alpha   90.00
_cell.angle_beta   90.00
_cell.angle_gamma   90.00
#
_symmetry.space_group_name_H-M   'P 1'
#
loop_
_entity.id
_entity.type
_entity.pdbx_description
1 polymer ?
#
loop_
_entity_poly.entity_id
_entity_poly.type
_entity_poly.pdbx_seq_one_letter_code
_entity_poly.pdbx_strand_id
1 'polypeptide(L)'
;MTDSSKRPLAVFDLDNTLADTAHRQHFLERRPRDWDGFFAAAPQDPPLAEGVALALESARACEVRYLTGRPERCRRDTLDWLAAHGLPEGRVYMRSNADRRPARFTKLEILRRLARDREIRVLVDDDELVCDDAERAGFTVVRARWAAKSAALRDAQEREGRT
;
A
#
# COMPACT_ATOMS: atom_id res chain seq x y z
N MET A 1 -14.36 15.54 -18.63
CA MET A 1 -14.70 14.37 -19.46
C MET A 1 -13.61 13.33 -19.23
N THR A 2 -13.89 12.30 -18.46
CA THR A 2 -12.97 11.16 -18.27
C THR A 2 -12.89 10.39 -19.57
N ASP A 3 -11.67 10.13 -20.02
CA ASP A 3 -11.37 9.32 -21.20
C ASP A 3 -11.86 7.88 -20.96
N SER A 4 -13.08 7.60 -21.41
CA SER A 4 -13.80 6.33 -21.24
C SER A 4 -13.13 5.13 -21.94
N SER A 5 -12.02 5.34 -22.65
CA SER A 5 -11.28 4.27 -23.35
C SER A 5 -10.30 3.51 -22.45
N LYS A 6 -9.96 4.06 -21.28
CA LYS A 6 -8.93 3.49 -20.41
C LYS A 6 -9.55 2.52 -19.40
N ARG A 7 -9.03 1.28 -19.36
CA ARG A 7 -9.38 0.23 -18.37
C ARG A 7 -9.39 0.85 -16.96
N PRO A 8 -10.32 0.57 -16.05
CA PRO A 8 -10.27 1.17 -14.72
C PRO A 8 -9.05 0.72 -13.90
N LEU A 9 -8.84 1.36 -12.76
CA LEU A 9 -7.72 1.10 -11.86
C LEU A 9 -8.10 0.13 -10.76
N ALA A 10 -7.20 -0.81 -10.46
CA ALA A 10 -7.19 -1.52 -9.20
C ALA A 10 -5.94 -1.05 -8.42
N VAL A 11 -6.15 -0.45 -7.25
CA VAL A 11 -5.07 0.14 -6.45
C VAL A 11 -4.78 -0.76 -5.27
N PHE A 12 -3.53 -1.17 -5.10
CA PHE A 12 -3.10 -2.06 -4.02
C PHE A 12 -2.07 -1.37 -3.13
N ASP A 13 -2.26 -1.47 -1.83
CA ASP A 13 -1.17 -1.28 -0.88
C ASP A 13 -0.16 -2.44 -0.93
N LEU A 14 0.99 -2.27 -0.27
CA LEU A 14 2.03 -3.29 -0.15
C LEU A 14 2.07 -3.94 1.23
N ASP A 15 2.28 -3.15 2.28
CA ASP A 15 2.67 -3.68 3.59
C ASP A 15 1.44 -4.35 4.24
N ASN A 16 1.53 -5.63 4.58
CA ASN A 16 0.42 -6.50 5.02
C ASN A 16 -0.74 -6.68 4.01
N THR A 17 -0.65 -6.08 2.82
CA THR A 17 -1.59 -6.28 1.73
C THR A 17 -1.02 -7.28 0.72
N LEU A 18 0.14 -6.98 0.14
CA LEU A 18 0.85 -7.86 -0.80
C LEU A 18 2.09 -8.51 -0.17
N ALA A 19 2.69 -7.85 0.82
CA ALA A 19 3.97 -8.20 1.41
C ALA A 19 3.81 -8.35 2.93
N ASP A 20 4.15 -9.52 3.48
CA ASP A 20 4.09 -9.77 4.92
C ASP A 20 5.23 -9.02 5.63
N THR A 21 4.87 -8.16 6.58
CA THR A 21 5.83 -7.36 7.33
C THR A 21 6.24 -7.98 8.66
N ALA A 22 5.69 -9.15 9.02
CA ALA A 22 5.82 -9.73 10.37
C ALA A 22 7.26 -9.82 10.87
N HIS A 23 8.22 -10.25 10.03
CA HIS A 23 9.61 -10.43 10.45
C HIS A 23 10.30 -9.12 10.83
N ARG A 24 9.83 -7.98 10.33
CA ARG A 24 10.41 -6.66 10.60
C ARG A 24 9.65 -5.84 11.63
N GLN A 25 8.53 -6.33 12.17
CA GLN A 25 7.76 -5.57 13.17
C GLN A 25 8.54 -5.27 14.46
N HIS A 26 9.50 -6.13 14.82
CA HIS A 26 10.36 -5.96 15.99
C HIS A 26 11.14 -4.62 15.99
N PHE A 27 11.43 -4.04 14.83
CA PHE A 27 12.05 -2.72 14.73
C PHE A 27 11.18 -1.60 15.33
N LEU A 28 9.86 -1.80 15.43
CA LEU A 28 8.89 -0.82 15.90
C LEU A 28 8.43 -1.05 17.35
N GLU A 29 8.89 -2.11 18.00
CA GLU A 29 8.50 -2.47 19.37
C GLU A 29 9.23 -1.64 20.43
N ARG A 30 10.47 -1.23 20.15
CA ARG A 30 11.29 -0.40 21.06
C ARG A 30 11.14 1.09 20.79
N ARG A 31 11.45 1.91 21.79
CA ARG A 31 11.54 3.39 21.67
C ARG A 31 13.00 3.86 21.80
N PRO A 32 13.49 4.73 20.89
CA PRO A 32 12.81 5.19 19.67
C PRO A 32 12.64 4.05 18.66
N ARG A 33 11.56 4.10 17.87
CA ARG A 33 11.29 3.12 16.80
C ARG A 33 12.34 3.22 15.70
N ASP A 34 12.80 2.07 15.21
CA ASP A 34 13.84 1.95 14.19
C ASP A 34 13.23 1.85 12.79
N TRP A 35 12.80 3.00 12.27
CA TRP A 35 12.15 3.07 10.96
C TRP A 35 13.09 2.76 9.81
N ASP A 36 14.37 3.09 9.94
CA ASP A 36 15.34 2.82 8.89
C ASP A 36 15.63 1.32 8.80
N GLY A 37 15.77 0.64 9.95
CA GLY A 37 15.83 -0.83 10.00
C GLY A 37 14.56 -1.49 9.46
N PHE A 38 13.38 -0.99 9.84
CA PHE A 38 12.09 -1.48 9.34
C PHE A 38 11.98 -1.41 7.81
N PHE A 39 12.38 -0.29 7.20
CA PHE A 39 12.29 -0.16 5.73
C PHE A 39 13.43 -0.84 4.98
N ALA A 40 14.63 -0.91 5.57
CA ALA A 40 15.76 -1.65 4.98
C ALA A 40 15.49 -3.17 4.92
N ALA A 41 14.64 -3.68 5.81
CA ALA A 41 14.23 -5.09 5.84
C ALA A 41 13.06 -5.45 4.89
N ALA A 42 12.48 -4.46 4.20
CA ALA A 42 11.36 -4.67 3.27
C ALA A 42 11.66 -5.57 2.05
N PRO A 43 12.88 -5.62 1.49
CA PRO A 43 13.17 -6.53 0.37
C PRO A 43 13.03 -8.01 0.74
N GLN A 44 13.03 -8.36 2.03
CA GLN A 44 12.88 -9.74 2.51
C GLN A 44 11.44 -10.11 2.90
N ASP A 45 10.46 -9.22 2.68
CA ASP A 45 9.05 -9.51 2.96
C ASP A 45 8.58 -10.74 2.14
N PRO A 46 8.03 -11.77 2.79
CA PRO A 46 7.34 -12.85 2.06
C PRO A 46 6.09 -12.33 1.34
N PRO A 47 5.73 -12.85 0.17
CA PRO A 47 4.47 -12.49 -0.49
C PRO A 47 3.27 -13.06 0.27
N LEU A 48 2.19 -12.29 0.36
CA LEU A 48 0.89 -12.73 0.86
C LEU A 48 0.07 -13.30 -0.29
N ALA A 49 -0.14 -14.63 -0.28
CA ALA A 49 -0.72 -15.36 -1.40
C ALA A 49 -2.09 -14.83 -1.84
N GLU A 50 -2.97 -14.49 -0.89
CA GLU A 50 -4.29 -13.93 -1.12
C GLU A 50 -4.23 -12.58 -1.85
N GLY A 51 -3.37 -11.69 -1.37
CA GLY A 51 -3.18 -10.37 -1.98
C GLY A 51 -2.59 -10.46 -3.39
N VAL A 52 -1.57 -11.31 -3.58
CA VAL A 52 -0.94 -11.54 -4.89
C VAL A 52 -1.93 -12.12 -5.88
N ALA A 53 -2.71 -13.13 -5.49
CA ALA A 53 -3.75 -13.71 -6.35
C ALA A 53 -4.79 -12.67 -6.76
N LEU A 54 -5.23 -11.81 -5.83
CA LEU A 54 -6.19 -10.74 -6.13
C LEU A 54 -5.61 -9.68 -7.08
N ALA A 55 -4.33 -9.33 -6.95
CA ALA A 55 -3.65 -8.40 -7.85
C ALA A 55 -3.55 -8.96 -9.28
N LEU A 56 -3.16 -10.24 -9.41
CA LEU A 56 -3.08 -10.93 -10.70
C LEU A 56 -4.44 -11.06 -11.37
N GLU A 57 -5.49 -11.40 -10.62
CA GLU A 57 -6.84 -11.49 -11.15
C GLU A 57 -7.37 -10.11 -11.57
N SER A 58 -7.15 -9.09 -10.73
CA SER A 58 -7.53 -7.71 -11.05
C SER A 58 -6.87 -7.21 -12.32
N ALA A 59 -5.63 -7.62 -12.60
CA ALA A 59 -4.89 -7.26 -13.80
C ALA A 59 -5.51 -7.78 -15.11
N ARG A 60 -6.47 -8.73 -15.06
CA ARG A 60 -7.23 -9.16 -16.24
C ARG A 60 -8.22 -8.09 -16.72
N ALA A 61 -8.82 -7.34 -15.80
CA ALA A 61 -9.85 -6.34 -16.13
C ALA A 61 -9.43 -4.88 -15.86
N CYS A 62 -8.38 -4.67 -15.05
CA CYS A 62 -7.92 -3.36 -14.60
C CYS A 62 -6.45 -3.13 -14.94
N GLU A 63 -6.04 -1.87 -14.97
CA GLU A 63 -4.63 -1.53 -14.78
C GLU A 63 -4.32 -1.51 -13.27
N VAL A 64 -3.31 -2.27 -12.86
CA VAL A 64 -2.88 -2.32 -11.46
C VAL A 64 -1.96 -1.15 -11.17
N ARG A 65 -2.18 -0.50 -10.03
CA ARG A 65 -1.30 0.53 -9.48
C ARG A 65 -1.04 0.25 -8.01
N TYR A 66 0.12 0.67 -7.53
CA TYR A 66 0.54 0.43 -6.16
C TYR A 66 0.54 1.74 -5.38
N LEU A 67 0.01 1.74 -4.16
CA LEU A 67 -0.08 2.92 -3.30
C LEU A 67 0.39 2.55 -1.89
N THR A 68 1.62 2.91 -1.55
CA THR A 68 2.28 2.43 -0.32
C THR A 68 2.77 3.55 0.58
N GLY A 69 2.77 3.27 1.89
CA GLY A 69 3.41 4.09 2.92
C GLY A 69 4.95 4.04 2.93
N ARG A 70 5.54 3.10 2.19
CA ARG A 70 7.00 3.02 2.02
C ARG A 70 7.53 4.37 1.50
N PRO A 71 8.62 4.89 2.06
CA PRO A 71 9.20 6.15 1.62
C PRO A 71 9.88 5.99 0.25
N GLU A 72 10.02 7.08 -0.50
CA GLU A 72 10.59 7.05 -1.85
C GLU A 72 11.99 6.43 -1.96
N ARG A 73 12.80 6.51 -0.89
CA ARG A 73 14.09 5.83 -0.84
C ARG A 73 14.01 4.31 -1.03
N CYS A 74 12.85 3.69 -0.77
CA CYS A 74 12.61 2.27 -0.96
C CYS A 74 12.13 1.92 -2.38
N ARG A 75 12.06 2.87 -3.31
CA ARG A 75 11.46 2.66 -4.64
C ARG A 75 12.14 1.53 -5.41
N ARG A 76 13.47 1.52 -5.45
CA ARG A 76 14.22 0.51 -6.20
C ARG A 76 13.91 -0.89 -5.66
N ASP A 77 14.09 -1.08 -4.36
CA ASP A 77 13.82 -2.33 -3.67
C ASP A 77 12.37 -2.81 -3.85
N THR A 78 11.42 -1.87 -3.80
CA THR A 78 10.00 -2.17 -3.98
C THR A 78 9.69 -2.65 -5.41
N LEU A 79 10.27 -2.00 -6.42
CA LEU A 79 10.09 -2.42 -7.82
C LEU A 79 10.75 -3.77 -8.09
N ASP A 80 11.96 -4.00 -7.55
CA ASP A 80 12.66 -5.27 -7.68
C ASP A 80 11.88 -6.40 -6.97
N TRP A 81 11.31 -6.13 -5.79
CA TRP A 81 10.47 -7.09 -5.06
C TRP A 81 9.19 -7.43 -5.84
N LEU A 82 8.50 -6.43 -6.41
CA LEU A 82 7.30 -6.65 -7.23
C LEU A 82 7.60 -7.53 -8.44
N ALA A 83 8.70 -7.25 -9.15
CA ALA A 83 9.12 -8.02 -10.31
C ALA A 83 9.52 -9.45 -9.94
N ALA A 84 10.28 -9.63 -8.85
CA ALA A 84 10.72 -10.95 -8.38
C ALA A 84 9.55 -11.88 -8.02
N HIS A 85 8.45 -11.32 -7.54
CA HIS A 85 7.24 -12.07 -7.18
C HIS A 85 6.19 -12.14 -8.30
N GLY A 86 6.52 -11.66 -9.51
CA GLY A 86 5.66 -11.78 -10.69
C GLY A 86 4.40 -10.91 -10.63
N LEU A 87 4.42 -9.82 -9.87
CA LEU A 87 3.28 -8.90 -9.79
C LEU A 87 3.14 -8.10 -11.10
N PRO A 88 1.92 -7.67 -11.47
CA PRO A 88 1.68 -6.87 -12.67
C PRO A 88 2.52 -5.59 -12.71
N GLU A 89 3.03 -5.21 -13.89
CA GLU A 89 3.66 -3.91 -14.03
C GLU A 89 2.66 -2.78 -13.75
N GLY A 90 3.08 -1.81 -12.93
CA GLY A 90 2.21 -0.74 -12.48
C GLY A 90 2.98 0.42 -11.88
N ARG A 91 2.40 1.62 -11.95
CA ARG A 91 2.98 2.79 -11.29
C ARG A 91 2.87 2.62 -9.78
N VAL A 92 4.00 2.83 -9.09
CA VAL A 92 4.08 2.84 -7.62
C VAL A 92 4.06 4.27 -7.11
N TYR A 93 3.02 4.63 -6.37
CA TYR A 93 2.92 5.85 -5.60
C TYR A 93 3.42 5.57 -4.19
N MET A 94 4.42 6.34 -3.77
CA MET A 94 5.13 6.17 -2.52
C MET A 94 5.08 7.46 -1.74
N ARG A 95 5.34 7.37 -0.44
CA ARG A 95 5.42 8.54 0.40
C ARG A 95 6.73 9.29 0.15
N SER A 96 6.68 10.62 0.08
CA SER A 96 7.90 11.44 0.04
C SER A 96 8.80 11.16 1.25
N ASN A 97 10.13 11.17 1.06
CA ASN A 97 11.10 10.93 2.14
C ASN A 97 10.97 11.94 3.31
N ALA A 98 10.44 13.14 3.05
CA ALA A 98 10.25 14.19 4.04
C ALA A 98 8.84 14.19 4.68
N ASP A 99 7.89 13.43 4.13
CA ASP A 99 6.51 13.43 4.63
C ASP A 99 6.40 12.55 5.88
N ARG A 100 5.89 13.16 6.96
CA ARG A 100 5.70 12.53 8.28
C ARG A 100 4.23 12.51 8.69
N ARG A 101 3.30 12.72 7.75
CA ARG A 101 1.87 12.60 8.01
C ARG A 101 1.46 11.12 8.05
N PRO A 102 0.39 10.77 8.79
CA PRO A 102 -0.24 9.45 8.70
C PRO A 102 -0.63 9.07 7.27
N ALA A 103 -0.41 7.80 6.89
CA ALA A 103 -0.68 7.28 5.54
C ALA A 103 -2.06 7.64 4.99
N ARG A 104 -3.11 7.56 5.80
CA ARG A 104 -4.50 7.91 5.43
C ARG A 104 -4.62 9.25 4.69
N PHE A 105 -3.85 10.27 5.05
CA PHE A 105 -3.93 11.57 4.40
C PHE A 105 -3.30 11.53 3.00
N THR A 106 -2.07 11.02 2.90
CA THR A 106 -1.33 10.97 1.64
C THR A 106 -1.97 9.98 0.66
N LYS A 107 -2.42 8.82 1.15
CA LYS A 107 -3.13 7.83 0.33
C LYS A 107 -4.44 8.38 -0.22
N LEU A 108 -5.26 9.03 0.62
CA LEU A 108 -6.53 9.61 0.18
C LEU A 108 -6.34 10.76 -0.82
N GLU A 109 -5.31 11.60 -0.64
CA GLU A 109 -4.95 12.65 -1.59
C GLU A 109 -4.62 12.06 -2.97
N ILE A 110 -3.82 10.99 -3.01
CA ILE A 110 -3.45 10.30 -4.24
C ILE A 110 -4.68 9.64 -4.88
N LEU A 111 -5.51 8.92 -4.12
CA LEU A 111 -6.74 8.31 -4.63
C LEU A 111 -7.66 9.34 -5.29
N ARG A 112 -7.92 10.47 -4.62
CA ARG A 112 -8.72 11.57 -5.16
C ARG A 112 -8.12 12.15 -6.43
N ARG A 113 -6.80 12.29 -6.49
CA ARG A 113 -6.10 12.75 -7.70
C ARG A 113 -6.31 11.79 -8.86
N LEU A 114 -6.12 10.48 -8.62
CA LEU A 114 -6.29 9.45 -9.65
C LEU A 114 -7.74 9.37 -10.15
N ALA A 115 -8.70 9.50 -9.24
CA ALA A 115 -10.13 9.47 -9.54
C ALA A 115 -10.60 10.60 -10.48
N ARG A 116 -9.85 11.70 -10.59
CA ARG A 116 -10.18 12.80 -11.52
C ARG A 116 -10.06 12.38 -12.98
N ASP A 117 -9.12 11.48 -13.26
CA ASP A 117 -8.77 11.10 -14.63
C ASP A 117 -9.31 9.73 -15.01
N ARG A 118 -9.57 8.85 -14.03
CA ARG A 118 -9.88 7.43 -14.27
C ARG A 118 -10.66 6.82 -13.12
N GLU A 119 -11.61 5.94 -13.46
CA GLU A 119 -12.33 5.12 -12.48
C GLU A 119 -11.34 4.28 -11.65
N ILE A 120 -11.46 4.34 -10.32
CA ILE A 120 -10.84 3.38 -9.41
C ILE A 120 -11.91 2.35 -9.07
N ARG A 121 -11.75 1.14 -9.63
CA ARG A 121 -12.67 0.02 -9.39
C ARG A 121 -12.59 -0.47 -7.95
N VAL A 122 -11.38 -0.53 -7.41
CA VAL A 122 -11.14 -1.02 -6.06
C VAL A 122 -9.83 -0.46 -5.49
N LEU A 123 -9.85 -0.14 -4.21
CA LEU A 123 -8.67 -0.02 -3.35
C LEU A 123 -8.56 -1.28 -2.49
N VAL A 124 -7.37 -1.87 -2.39
CA VAL A 124 -7.05 -2.96 -1.47
C VAL A 124 -5.99 -2.48 -0.48
N ASP A 125 -6.31 -2.46 0.80
CA ASP A 125 -5.45 -1.91 1.87
C ASP A 125 -5.71 -2.62 3.20
N ASP A 126 -4.69 -2.78 4.04
CA ASP A 126 -4.81 -3.40 5.37
C ASP A 126 -5.12 -2.38 6.47
N ASP A 127 -4.75 -1.11 6.25
CA ASP A 127 -4.93 -0.04 7.22
C ASP A 127 -6.41 0.35 7.29
N GLU A 128 -7.05 -0.02 8.41
CA GLU A 128 -8.48 0.19 8.64
C GLU A 128 -8.85 1.67 8.59
N LEU A 129 -7.97 2.61 8.96
CA LEU A 129 -8.24 4.05 8.85
C LEU A 129 -8.16 4.56 7.41
N VAL A 130 -7.23 4.02 6.61
CA VAL A 130 -7.17 4.30 5.17
C VAL A 130 -8.45 3.79 4.50
N CYS A 131 -8.85 2.55 4.81
CA CYS A 131 -10.06 1.93 4.29
C CYS A 131 -11.30 2.75 4.63
N ASP A 132 -11.46 3.11 5.90
CA ASP A 132 -12.54 3.95 6.39
C ASP A 132 -12.63 5.30 5.67
N ASP A 133 -11.50 6.01 5.54
CA ASP A 133 -11.46 7.32 4.89
C ASP A 133 -11.71 7.22 3.37
N ALA A 134 -11.28 6.13 2.74
CA ALA A 134 -11.55 5.85 1.33
C ALA A 134 -13.03 5.54 1.08
N GLU A 135 -13.66 4.69 1.90
CA GLU A 135 -15.09 4.39 1.84
C GLU A 135 -15.93 5.66 2.06
N ARG A 136 -15.59 6.49 3.06
CA ARG A 136 -16.24 7.79 3.29
C ARG A 136 -16.12 8.74 2.09
N ALA A 137 -15.05 8.61 1.31
CA ALA A 137 -14.83 9.38 0.09
C ALA A 137 -15.50 8.76 -1.16
N GLY A 138 -16.23 7.65 -1.01
CA GLY A 138 -16.98 6.99 -2.08
C GLY A 138 -16.19 5.95 -2.88
N PHE A 139 -15.04 5.50 -2.40
CA PHE A 139 -14.28 4.43 -3.05
C PHE A 139 -14.76 3.05 -2.60
N THR A 140 -14.81 2.10 -3.54
CA THR A 140 -14.94 0.67 -3.23
C THR A 140 -13.64 0.17 -2.62
N VAL A 141 -13.72 -0.49 -1.46
CA VAL A 141 -12.56 -0.99 -0.72
C VAL A 141 -12.67 -2.48 -0.46
N VAL A 142 -11.56 -3.20 -0.60
CA VAL A 142 -11.34 -4.54 -0.05
C VAL A 142 -10.34 -4.40 1.10
N ARG A 143 -10.78 -4.72 2.31
CA ARG A 143 -9.94 -4.65 3.51
C ARG A 143 -9.07 -5.91 3.58
N ALA A 144 -7.75 -5.74 3.46
CA ALA A 144 -6.78 -6.83 3.50
C ALA A 144 -6.60 -7.33 4.94
N ARG A 145 -7.27 -8.44 5.29
CA ARG A 145 -7.27 -9.00 6.65
C ARG A 145 -6.59 -10.37 6.76
N TRP A 146 -5.81 -10.74 5.74
CA TRP A 146 -5.11 -12.03 5.65
C TRP A 146 -3.73 -12.02 6.32
N ALA A 147 -3.11 -10.86 6.51
CA ALA A 147 -1.85 -10.74 7.26
C ALA A 147 -2.06 -10.87 8.78
N ALA A 148 -1.01 -11.29 9.48
CA ALA A 148 -1.02 -11.33 10.94
C ALA A 148 -1.13 -9.91 11.53
N LYS A 149 -2.03 -9.73 12.49
CA LYS A 149 -2.29 -8.42 13.12
C LYS A 149 -1.11 -7.96 13.97
N SER A 150 -0.63 -6.75 13.73
CA SER A 150 0.39 -6.10 14.56
C SER A 150 -0.14 -4.87 15.30
N ALA A 151 -0.11 -4.89 16.63
CA ALA A 151 -0.52 -3.72 17.42
C ALA A 151 0.50 -2.58 17.32
N ALA A 152 1.80 -2.92 17.28
CA ALA A 152 2.88 -1.94 17.20
C ALA A 152 2.87 -1.18 15.86
N LEU A 153 2.68 -1.89 14.75
CA LEU A 153 2.60 -1.27 13.42
C LEU A 153 1.35 -0.38 13.29
N ARG A 154 0.19 -0.83 13.75
CA ARG A 154 -1.03 -0.01 13.76
C ARG A 154 -0.83 1.28 14.54
N ASP A 155 -0.33 1.21 15.78
CA ASP A 155 -0.06 2.40 16.59
C ASP A 155 0.96 3.34 15.91
N ALA A 156 1.91 2.78 15.16
CA ALA A 156 2.91 3.52 14.43
C ALA A 156 2.36 4.24 13.17
N GLN A 157 1.47 3.58 12.44
CA GLN A 157 0.70 4.15 11.33
C GLN A 157 -0.19 5.31 11.80
N GLU A 158 -0.87 5.11 12.93
CA GLU A 158 -1.88 6.04 13.45
C GLU A 158 -1.29 7.29 14.11
N ARG A 159 -0.30 7.13 15.00
CA ARG A 159 0.13 8.22 15.91
C ARG A 159 1.38 8.96 15.46
N GLU A 160 2.30 8.29 14.79
CA GLU A 160 3.65 8.82 14.55
C GLU A 160 3.91 9.21 13.09
N GLY A 161 3.00 8.87 12.16
CA GLY A 161 3.05 9.32 10.77
C GLY A 161 4.32 8.87 10.03
N ARG A 162 4.69 7.60 10.17
CA ARG A 162 5.96 7.06 9.64
C ARG A 162 5.82 5.77 8.84
N THR A 163 4.59 5.41 8.54
CA THR A 163 4.14 4.48 7.50
C THR A 163 3.00 5.13 6.78
#